data_AF-A0A6M4A650-F1
#
_entry.id   AF-A0A6M4A650-F1
#
_cell.length_a   1.000
_cell.length_b   1.000
_cell.length_c   1.000
_cell.angle_alpha   90.00
_cell.angle_beta   90.00
_cell.angle_gamma   90.00
#
_symmetry.space_group_name_H-M   'P 1'
#
loop_
_entity.id
_entity.type
_entity.pdbx_description
1 polymer ?
#
loop_
_entity_poly.entity_id
_entity_poly.type
_entity_poly.pdbx_seq_one_letter_code
_entity_poly.pdbx_strand_id
1 'polypeptide(L)'
;MTIFTLLKGHQKDLGGGMLIRRYLPAATRQAVGPFIFFDHFGPLDVAPNADHDVRPHPHIGLATVTYLFEGAMDHRDSLGSFQRIEPGAINWMTAGRGIVHSERTPTPKDLLHVAHRAHGLQLWLALPQQHEEDEPTFTHTPQSALPVVNLGGAVVKVLIGTAYGQTSPVATYMQTLYLDVVLQAGQELRLTDLPAEAAIYPISGDLEIEEFALELNSMALLDAASTPLTPQLRARTDAA
;
A
#
# COMPACT_ATOMS: atom_id res chain seq x y z
N MET A 1 10.30 -4.21 25.38
CA MET A 1 11.08 -4.35 24.15
C MET A 1 10.11 -4.82 23.09
N THR A 2 9.95 -4.07 22.01
CA THR A 2 9.02 -4.44 20.93
C THR A 2 9.61 -5.63 20.18
N ILE A 3 8.98 -6.80 20.29
CA ILE A 3 9.37 -7.98 19.51
C ILE A 3 8.64 -7.88 18.17
N PHE A 4 9.39 -7.93 17.07
CA PHE A 4 8.82 -7.99 15.74
C PHE A 4 9.41 -9.16 14.96
N THR A 5 8.60 -9.71 14.05
CA THR A 5 9.06 -10.73 13.10
C THR A 5 9.36 -10.07 11.77
N LEU A 6 10.53 -10.34 11.20
CA LEU A 6 10.86 -9.85 9.86
C LEU A 6 10.35 -10.82 8.80
N LEU A 7 9.62 -10.28 7.83
CA LEU A 7 9.13 -10.96 6.66
C LEU A 7 9.89 -10.46 5.42
N LYS A 8 10.54 -11.39 4.70
CA LYS A 8 11.23 -11.08 3.44
C LYS A 8 10.30 -11.29 2.26
N GLY A 9 10.34 -10.36 1.32
CA GLY A 9 9.56 -10.46 0.09
C GLY A 9 10.18 -11.48 -0.86
N HIS A 10 9.32 -12.16 -1.64
CA HIS A 10 9.75 -13.02 -2.73
C HIS A 10 9.49 -12.36 -4.07
N GLN A 11 10.42 -12.49 -5.01
CA GLN A 11 10.22 -11.94 -6.36
C GLN A 11 9.19 -12.76 -7.14
N LYS A 12 8.32 -12.06 -7.86
CA LYS A 12 7.39 -12.63 -8.83
C LYS A 12 7.45 -11.84 -10.13
N ASP A 13 7.34 -12.55 -11.24
CA ASP A 13 7.16 -11.96 -12.56
C ASP A 13 5.66 -11.93 -12.87
N LEU A 14 5.12 -10.73 -13.09
CA LEU A 14 3.72 -10.55 -13.50
C LEU A 14 3.52 -10.62 -15.02
N GLY A 15 4.60 -10.86 -15.78
CA GLY A 15 4.66 -10.79 -17.23
C GLY A 15 5.32 -9.50 -17.72
N GLY A 16 5.79 -9.51 -18.97
CA GLY A 16 6.36 -8.32 -19.61
C GLY A 16 7.71 -7.85 -19.02
N GLY A 17 8.30 -8.60 -18.08
CA GLY A 17 9.53 -8.22 -17.38
C GLY A 17 9.29 -7.41 -16.09
N MET A 18 8.03 -7.26 -15.68
CA MET A 18 7.68 -6.58 -14.42
C MET A 18 7.90 -7.51 -13.22
N LEU A 19 9.07 -7.36 -12.59
CA LEU A 19 9.38 -8.02 -11.34
C LEU A 19 8.81 -7.24 -10.16
N ILE A 20 7.98 -7.90 -9.36
CA ILE A 20 7.42 -7.38 -8.10
C ILE A 20 7.99 -8.13 -6.90
N ARG A 21 7.83 -7.56 -5.71
CA ARG A 21 8.15 -8.21 -4.44
C ARG A 21 6.86 -8.46 -3.66
N ARG A 22 6.54 -9.74 -3.44
CA ARG A 22 5.38 -10.19 -2.67
C ARG A 22 5.74 -10.47 -1.22
N TYR A 23 5.01 -9.87 -0.29
CA TYR A 23 5.17 -10.05 1.15
C TYR A 23 4.02 -10.86 1.75
N LEU A 24 2.79 -10.62 1.30
CA LEU A 24 1.63 -11.38 1.73
C LEU A 24 0.91 -12.00 0.51
N PRO A 25 0.40 -13.23 0.63
CA PRO A 25 0.61 -14.16 1.75
C PRO A 25 2.03 -14.76 1.72
N ALA A 26 2.52 -15.16 2.89
CA ALA A 26 3.79 -15.88 3.06
C ALA A 26 3.64 -17.09 4.00
N ALA A 27 4.59 -18.02 3.93
CA ALA A 27 4.54 -19.28 4.69
C ALA A 27 4.39 -19.06 6.21
N THR A 28 5.03 -18.02 6.76
CA THR A 28 5.00 -17.70 8.19
C THR A 28 3.91 -16.70 8.59
N ARG A 29 3.28 -16.03 7.61
CA ARG A 29 2.24 -15.02 7.85
C ARG A 29 1.31 -14.90 6.64
N GLN A 30 0.03 -15.19 6.85
CA GLN A 30 -0.98 -15.11 5.78
C GLN A 30 -1.61 -13.72 5.68
N ALA A 31 -1.73 -12.99 6.79
CA ALA A 31 -2.36 -11.68 6.84
C ALA A 31 -1.77 -10.77 7.93
N VAL A 32 -1.99 -9.46 7.81
CA VAL A 32 -1.78 -8.46 8.88
C VAL A 32 -3.07 -7.68 9.05
N GLY A 33 -3.81 -7.97 10.12
CA GLY A 33 -5.19 -7.54 10.26
C GLY A 33 -5.98 -7.96 9.03
N PRO A 34 -6.65 -7.02 8.33
CA PRO A 34 -7.41 -7.35 7.13
C PRO A 34 -6.57 -7.56 5.87
N PHE A 35 -5.30 -7.12 5.85
CA PHE A 35 -4.45 -7.18 4.66
C PHE A 35 -3.99 -8.62 4.42
N ILE A 36 -4.45 -9.24 3.34
CA ILE A 36 -4.14 -10.63 2.95
C ILE A 36 -3.16 -10.71 1.77
N PHE A 37 -2.87 -9.58 1.14
CA PHE A 37 -1.97 -9.47 -0.01
C PHE A 37 -1.22 -8.16 0.05
N PHE A 38 0.07 -8.20 -0.29
CA PHE A 38 0.94 -7.04 -0.35
C PHE A 38 2.03 -7.26 -1.38
N ASP A 39 1.91 -6.58 -2.51
CA ASP A 39 2.93 -6.51 -3.55
C ASP A 39 3.52 -5.10 -3.62
N HIS A 40 4.84 -5.02 -3.68
CA HIS A 40 5.58 -3.81 -4.02
C HIS A 40 6.17 -3.96 -5.43
N PHE A 41 5.79 -3.07 -6.35
CA PHE A 41 6.41 -2.94 -7.66
C PHE A 41 7.22 -1.66 -7.77
N GLY A 42 8.38 -1.74 -8.42
CA GLY A 42 9.30 -0.61 -8.58
C GLY A 42 10.23 -0.39 -7.37
N PRO A 43 10.90 0.77 -7.27
CA PRO A 43 11.03 1.74 -8.36
C PRO A 43 11.69 1.08 -9.57
N LEU A 44 11.07 1.22 -10.74
CA LEU A 44 11.52 0.62 -11.98
C LEU A 44 11.50 1.67 -13.08
N ASP A 45 12.60 1.76 -13.84
CA ASP A 45 12.62 2.50 -15.10
C ASP A 45 11.92 1.69 -16.19
N VAL A 46 10.84 2.24 -16.73
CA VAL A 46 10.03 1.64 -17.77
C VAL A 46 10.45 2.21 -19.12
N ALA A 47 10.92 1.34 -20.01
CA ALA A 47 11.33 1.73 -21.35
C ALA A 47 10.12 2.14 -22.22
N PRO A 48 10.31 3.01 -23.23
CA PRO A 48 9.26 3.32 -24.19
C PRO A 48 8.69 2.04 -24.83
N ASN A 49 7.36 1.94 -24.88
CA ASN A 49 6.58 0.84 -25.42
C ASN A 49 6.71 -0.49 -24.66
N ALA A 50 7.26 -0.49 -23.45
CA ALA A 50 7.15 -1.65 -22.56
C ALA A 50 5.66 -1.92 -22.26
N ASP A 51 5.30 -3.20 -22.24
CA ASP A 51 3.93 -3.64 -21.94
C ASP A 51 3.95 -4.34 -20.58
N HIS A 52 3.49 -3.61 -19.56
CA HIS A 52 3.30 -4.11 -18.21
C HIS A 52 1.81 -4.15 -17.84
N ASP A 53 0.92 -4.23 -18.84
CA ASP A 53 -0.51 -4.24 -18.62
C ASP A 53 -0.94 -5.52 -17.90
N VAL A 54 -1.63 -5.36 -16.77
CA VAL A 54 -2.37 -6.44 -16.13
C VAL A 54 -3.71 -6.61 -16.85
N ARG A 55 -3.78 -7.65 -17.67
CA ARG A 55 -4.96 -8.00 -18.47
C ARG A 55 -6.20 -8.26 -17.58
N PRO A 56 -7.42 -8.24 -18.17
CA PRO A 56 -8.65 -8.47 -17.43
C PRO A 56 -8.60 -9.76 -16.58
N HIS A 57 -8.88 -9.63 -15.28
CA HIS A 57 -8.88 -10.72 -14.32
C HIS A 57 -9.96 -10.51 -13.24
N PRO A 58 -10.51 -11.60 -12.66
CA PRO A 58 -11.58 -11.52 -11.66
C PRO A 58 -11.06 -11.44 -10.22
N HIS A 59 -11.87 -10.87 -9.33
CA HIS A 59 -11.76 -10.96 -7.86
C HIS A 59 -13.13 -11.19 -7.23
N ILE A 60 -13.17 -11.80 -6.04
CA ILE A 60 -14.37 -11.99 -5.18
C ILE A 60 -13.97 -11.85 -3.70
N GLY A 61 -14.91 -11.49 -2.81
CA GLY A 61 -14.75 -11.56 -1.35
C GLY A 61 -13.67 -10.65 -0.74
N LEU A 62 -13.10 -9.72 -1.52
CA LEU A 62 -11.99 -8.86 -1.11
C LEU A 62 -12.17 -7.43 -1.61
N ALA A 63 -11.37 -6.52 -1.07
CA ALA A 63 -11.10 -5.21 -1.66
C ALA A 63 -9.64 -5.11 -2.11
N THR A 64 -9.38 -4.41 -3.22
CA THR A 64 -8.03 -4.05 -3.67
C THR A 64 -7.76 -2.59 -3.38
N VAL A 65 -6.52 -2.28 -3.02
CA VAL A 65 -6.00 -0.94 -2.78
C VAL A 65 -4.75 -0.75 -3.62
N THR A 66 -4.75 0.30 -4.42
CA THR A 66 -3.58 0.74 -5.20
C THR A 66 -3.10 2.07 -4.66
N TYR A 67 -1.79 2.16 -4.38
CA TYR A 67 -1.12 3.39 -3.96
C TYR A 67 0.16 3.59 -4.76
N LEU A 68 0.30 4.73 -5.43
CA LEU A 68 1.48 5.02 -6.25
C LEU A 68 2.40 6.03 -5.57
N PHE A 69 3.70 5.78 -5.67
CA PHE A 69 4.75 6.77 -5.37
C PHE A 69 5.16 7.51 -6.64
N GLU A 70 5.14 6.83 -7.80
CA GLU A 70 5.57 7.38 -9.09
C GLU A 70 4.85 6.74 -10.28
N GLY A 71 4.83 7.46 -11.40
CA GLY A 71 4.15 7.02 -12.61
C GLY A 71 2.64 7.24 -12.53
N ALA A 72 1.91 6.55 -13.37
CA ALA A 72 0.44 6.54 -13.35
C ALA A 72 -0.06 5.21 -13.93
N MET A 73 -1.31 4.85 -13.63
CA MET A 73 -1.94 3.62 -14.08
C MET A 73 -3.42 3.85 -14.36
N ASP A 74 -3.96 3.24 -15.42
CA ASP A 74 -5.39 3.25 -15.71
C ASP A 74 -6.06 2.00 -15.15
N HIS A 75 -7.09 2.21 -14.34
CA HIS A 75 -8.04 1.20 -13.91
C HIS A 75 -9.24 1.15 -14.87
N ARG A 76 -9.68 -0.06 -15.21
CA ARG A 76 -10.96 -0.34 -15.91
C ARG A 76 -11.64 -1.55 -15.32
N ASP A 77 -12.94 -1.50 -15.11
CA ASP A 77 -13.69 -2.64 -14.56
C ASP A 77 -15.02 -2.93 -15.27
N SER A 78 -15.64 -4.03 -14.86
CA SER A 78 -16.94 -4.50 -15.35
C SER A 78 -18.14 -3.64 -14.92
N LEU A 79 -17.95 -2.67 -14.02
CA LEU A 79 -18.98 -1.67 -13.71
C LEU A 79 -19.01 -0.53 -14.74
N GLY A 80 -17.98 -0.45 -15.59
CA GLY A 80 -17.78 0.64 -16.54
C GLY A 80 -16.92 1.77 -15.97
N SER A 81 -16.32 1.60 -14.79
CA SER A 81 -15.40 2.60 -14.23
C SER A 81 -14.15 2.70 -15.11
N PHE A 82 -13.68 3.93 -15.31
CA PHE A 82 -12.37 4.22 -15.90
C PHE A 82 -11.72 5.30 -15.04
N GLN A 83 -10.54 5.01 -14.48
CA GLN A 83 -9.85 5.94 -13.59
C GLN A 83 -8.34 5.83 -13.74
N ARG A 84 -7.69 6.94 -14.11
CA ARG A 84 -6.24 7.08 -13.98
C ARG A 84 -5.87 7.39 -12.54
N ILE A 85 -5.02 6.57 -11.92
CA ILE A 85 -4.41 6.86 -10.62
C ILE A 85 -3.01 7.44 -10.82
N GLU A 86 -2.69 8.43 -10.00
CA GLU A 86 -1.41 9.15 -9.99
C GLU A 86 -0.83 9.15 -8.57
N PRO A 87 0.44 9.57 -8.38
CA PRO A 87 1.12 9.45 -7.10
C PRO A 87 0.37 10.12 -5.96
N GLY A 88 0.36 9.45 -4.81
CA GLY A 88 -0.27 9.97 -3.61
C GLY A 88 -1.79 9.84 -3.53
N ALA A 89 -2.47 9.34 -4.58
CA ALA A 89 -3.89 9.01 -4.55
C ALA A 89 -4.15 7.54 -4.18
N ILE A 90 -5.37 7.22 -3.78
CA ILE A 90 -5.82 5.85 -3.45
C ILE A 90 -6.95 5.45 -4.38
N ASN A 91 -6.81 4.29 -5.03
CA ASN A 91 -7.95 3.56 -5.57
C ASN A 91 -8.34 2.47 -4.58
N TRP A 92 -9.63 2.41 -4.25
CA TRP A 92 -10.23 1.34 -3.47
C TRP A 92 -11.31 0.66 -4.32
N MET A 93 -11.12 -0.62 -4.62
CA MET A 93 -12.10 -1.43 -5.35
C MET A 93 -12.61 -2.55 -4.45
N THR A 94 -13.89 -2.54 -4.11
CA THR A 94 -14.54 -3.67 -3.44
C THR A 94 -15.05 -4.65 -4.48
N ALA A 95 -14.55 -5.89 -4.47
CA ALA A 95 -14.98 -6.93 -5.39
C ALA A 95 -16.33 -7.55 -5.00
N GLY A 96 -16.58 -7.75 -3.69
CA GLY A 96 -17.80 -8.37 -3.19
C GLY A 96 -18.11 -9.69 -3.91
N ARG A 97 -19.35 -9.88 -4.36
CA ARG A 97 -19.77 -11.07 -5.13
C ARG A 97 -19.04 -11.27 -6.47
N GLY A 98 -18.35 -10.24 -6.96
CA GLY A 98 -17.38 -10.38 -8.04
C GLY A 98 -17.24 -9.17 -8.94
N ILE A 99 -16.00 -8.89 -9.35
CA ILE A 99 -15.66 -7.87 -10.34
C ILE A 99 -14.57 -8.40 -11.28
N VAL A 100 -14.63 -7.99 -12.56
CA VAL A 100 -13.53 -8.21 -13.51
C VAL A 100 -12.92 -6.86 -13.83
N HIS A 101 -11.59 -6.74 -13.73
CA HIS A 101 -10.90 -5.48 -13.95
C HIS A 101 -9.53 -5.66 -14.60
N SER A 102 -8.97 -4.56 -15.09
CA SER A 102 -7.61 -4.49 -15.64
C SER A 102 -6.91 -3.21 -15.22
N GLU A 103 -5.60 -3.30 -15.04
CA GLU A 103 -4.71 -2.23 -14.62
C GLU A 103 -3.65 -2.06 -15.70
N ARG A 104 -3.59 -0.88 -16.34
CA ARG A 104 -2.85 -0.70 -17.59
C ARG A 104 -2.04 0.57 -17.60
N THR A 105 -1.11 0.63 -18.55
CA THR A 105 -0.40 1.84 -18.93
C THR A 105 -1.42 2.93 -19.32
N PRO A 106 -1.29 4.18 -18.83
CA PRO A 106 -2.32 5.19 -18.99
C PRO A 106 -2.72 5.60 -20.43
N THR A 107 -3.94 6.11 -20.54
CA THR A 107 -4.55 6.72 -21.72
C THR A 107 -4.92 8.19 -21.44
N PRO A 108 -4.57 9.19 -22.28
CA PRO A 108 -3.80 9.08 -23.52
C PRO A 108 -2.41 8.51 -23.25
N LYS A 109 -1.76 7.97 -24.29
CA LYS A 109 -0.48 7.24 -24.25
C LYS A 109 0.73 8.14 -23.93
N ASP A 110 0.54 9.14 -23.06
CA ASP A 110 1.56 10.09 -22.63
C ASP A 110 2.74 9.39 -21.96
N LEU A 111 2.51 8.27 -21.27
CA LEU A 111 3.56 7.42 -20.72
C LEU A 111 4.02 6.28 -21.65
N LEU A 112 3.21 5.84 -22.62
CA LEU A 112 3.56 4.67 -23.43
C LEU A 112 4.80 4.90 -24.30
N HIS A 113 4.96 6.09 -24.89
CA HIS A 113 6.01 6.34 -25.87
C HIS A 113 7.25 7.03 -25.28
N VAL A 114 7.30 7.18 -23.95
CA VAL A 114 8.40 7.85 -23.24
C VAL A 114 8.90 6.97 -22.11
N ALA A 115 10.18 7.13 -21.78
CA ALA A 115 10.72 6.52 -20.57
C ALA A 115 10.06 7.18 -19.35
N HIS A 116 9.65 6.36 -18.39
CA HIS A 116 9.01 6.83 -17.16
C HIS A 116 9.36 5.89 -16.00
N ARG A 117 9.03 6.28 -14.77
CA ARG A 117 9.16 5.41 -13.60
C ARG A 117 7.81 4.82 -13.22
N ALA A 118 7.82 3.58 -12.74
CA ALA A 118 6.69 2.96 -12.07
C ALA A 118 7.11 2.54 -10.67
N HIS A 119 6.34 2.96 -9.67
CA HIS A 119 6.60 2.65 -8.27
C HIS A 119 5.32 2.73 -7.45
N GLY A 120 4.94 1.64 -6.79
CA GLY A 120 3.72 1.60 -5.99
C GLY A 120 3.51 0.29 -5.25
N LEU A 121 2.39 0.27 -4.53
CA LEU A 121 1.93 -0.84 -3.71
C LEU A 121 0.55 -1.28 -4.19
N GLN A 122 0.38 -2.59 -4.30
CA GLN A 122 -0.91 -3.25 -4.50
C GLN A 122 -1.21 -4.09 -3.26
N LEU A 123 -2.30 -3.78 -2.57
CA LEU A 123 -2.73 -4.49 -1.36
C LEU A 123 -4.12 -5.06 -1.55
N TRP A 124 -4.39 -6.23 -0.97
CA TRP A 124 -5.77 -6.75 -0.88
C TRP A 124 -6.18 -6.95 0.56
N LEU A 125 -7.45 -6.65 0.83
CA LEU A 125 -8.07 -6.79 2.13
C LEU A 125 -9.20 -7.80 2.04
N ALA A 126 -9.24 -8.79 2.92
CA ALA A 126 -10.38 -9.70 3.03
C ALA A 126 -11.60 -8.91 3.52
N LEU A 127 -12.75 -9.06 2.86
CA LEU A 127 -13.98 -8.46 3.40
C LEU A 127 -14.45 -9.25 4.62
N PRO A 128 -15.10 -8.61 5.61
CA PRO A 128 -15.81 -9.35 6.63
C PRO A 128 -16.88 -10.24 5.98
N GLN A 129 -17.14 -11.42 6.56
CA GLN A 129 -18.06 -12.43 5.99
C GLN A 129 -19.42 -11.86 5.54
N GLN A 130 -19.98 -10.93 6.32
CA GLN A 130 -21.28 -10.30 6.01
C GLN A 130 -21.27 -9.41 4.75
N HIS A 131 -20.10 -9.07 4.23
CA HIS A 131 -19.87 -8.20 3.06
C HIS A 131 -19.21 -8.93 1.87
N GLU A 132 -18.88 -10.22 2.00
CA GLU A 132 -18.23 -10.99 0.92
C GLU A 132 -19.09 -11.07 -0.35
N GLU A 133 -20.42 -10.97 -0.21
CA GLU A 133 -21.39 -11.07 -1.30
C GLU A 133 -22.04 -9.70 -1.65
N ASP A 134 -21.50 -8.60 -1.13
CA ASP A 134 -21.99 -7.26 -1.47
C ASP A 134 -21.79 -6.96 -2.98
N GLU A 135 -22.52 -5.96 -3.49
CA GLU A 135 -22.29 -5.47 -4.85
C GLU A 135 -20.89 -4.87 -4.99
N PRO A 136 -20.19 -5.13 -6.12
CA PRO A 136 -18.88 -4.52 -6.36
C PRO A 136 -18.97 -3.00 -6.46
N THR A 137 -17.95 -2.30 -5.96
CA THR A 137 -17.84 -0.84 -6.05
C THR A 137 -16.39 -0.41 -6.33
N PHE A 138 -16.24 0.79 -6.89
CA PHE A 138 -14.95 1.42 -7.11
C PHE A 138 -14.99 2.87 -6.60
N THR A 139 -13.98 3.27 -5.82
CA THR A 139 -13.83 4.63 -5.31
C THR A 139 -12.41 5.13 -5.53
N HIS A 140 -12.28 6.32 -6.11
CA HIS A 140 -11.02 7.04 -6.22
C HIS A 140 -10.97 8.17 -5.19
N THR A 141 -9.89 8.22 -4.41
CA THR A 141 -9.61 9.32 -3.48
C THR A 141 -8.34 10.04 -3.94
N PRO A 142 -8.43 11.29 -4.41
CA PRO A 142 -7.26 12.03 -4.87
C PRO A 142 -6.37 12.40 -3.69
N GLN A 143 -5.07 12.62 -3.95
CA GLN A 143 -4.10 13.03 -2.94
C GLN A 143 -4.57 14.25 -2.12
N SER A 144 -5.21 15.22 -2.77
CA SER A 144 -5.69 16.45 -2.14
C SER A 144 -6.82 16.24 -1.11
N ALA A 145 -7.48 15.08 -1.14
CA ALA A 145 -8.52 14.71 -0.18
C ALA A 145 -7.98 13.89 1.01
N LEU A 146 -6.73 13.43 0.94
CA LEU A 146 -6.11 12.64 2.01
C LEU A 146 -5.47 13.56 3.06
N PRO A 147 -5.79 13.40 4.36
CA PRO A 147 -5.21 14.22 5.41
C PRO A 147 -3.69 14.03 5.51
N VAL A 148 -2.98 15.14 5.71
CA VAL A 148 -1.53 15.17 5.97
C VAL A 148 -1.27 15.85 7.31
N VAL A 149 -0.52 15.17 8.17
CA VAL A 149 -0.14 15.65 9.50
C VAL A 149 1.36 15.90 9.53
N ASN A 150 1.76 17.11 9.94
CA ASN A 150 3.15 17.48 10.14
C ASN A 150 3.50 17.39 11.64
N LEU A 151 4.43 16.52 12.00
CA LEU A 151 4.81 16.21 13.38
C LEU A 151 6.30 16.56 13.62
N GLY A 152 6.68 17.79 13.31
CA GLY A 152 7.99 18.35 13.69
C GLY A 152 9.22 17.60 13.15
N GLY A 153 9.09 16.93 11.99
CA GLY A 153 10.16 16.11 11.40
C GLY A 153 9.63 14.87 10.67
N ALA A 154 8.41 14.46 11.02
CA ALA A 154 7.63 13.47 10.28
C ALA A 154 6.47 14.13 9.53
N VAL A 155 6.22 13.69 8.30
CA VAL A 155 5.01 13.99 7.54
C VAL A 155 4.25 12.68 7.38
N VAL A 156 3.06 12.62 7.97
CA VAL A 156 2.20 11.43 7.93
C VAL A 156 0.99 11.72 7.07
N LYS A 157 0.84 11.00 5.96
CA LYS A 157 -0.40 10.98 5.17
C LYS A 157 -1.27 9.82 5.67
N VAL A 158 -2.48 10.14 6.14
CA VAL A 158 -3.44 9.15 6.60
C VAL A 158 -4.20 8.63 5.37
N LEU A 159 -3.71 7.53 4.78
CA LEU A 159 -4.29 6.95 3.57
C LEU A 159 -5.64 6.29 3.87
N ILE A 160 -5.70 5.50 4.94
CA ILE A 160 -6.89 4.76 5.37
C ILE A 160 -6.96 4.76 6.89
N GLY A 161 -8.15 4.95 7.45
CA GLY A 161 -8.38 4.92 8.89
C GLY A 161 -8.18 6.26 9.58
N THR A 162 -7.83 6.22 10.86
CA THR A 162 -7.64 7.42 11.71
C THR A 162 -6.31 7.32 12.43
N ALA A 163 -5.51 8.38 12.38
CA ALA A 163 -4.26 8.52 13.13
C ALA A 163 -3.96 10.00 13.40
N TYR A 164 -3.30 10.29 14.53
CA TYR A 164 -2.85 11.64 14.90
C TYR A 164 -3.97 12.70 14.81
N GLY A 165 -5.19 12.32 15.19
CA GLY A 165 -6.38 13.18 15.18
C GLY A 165 -6.95 13.50 13.80
N GLN A 166 -6.48 12.83 12.73
CA GLN A 166 -7.02 12.95 11.38
C GLN A 166 -7.62 11.63 10.89
N THR A 167 -8.68 11.73 10.08
CA THR A 167 -9.40 10.57 9.53
C THR A 167 -9.45 10.66 8.01
N SER A 168 -9.02 9.60 7.34
CA SER A 168 -9.13 9.47 5.88
C SER A 168 -10.59 9.36 5.45
N PRO A 169 -11.00 9.95 4.30
CA PRO A 169 -12.33 9.75 3.73
C PRO A 169 -12.51 8.36 3.07
N VAL A 170 -11.45 7.55 2.93
CA VAL A 170 -11.53 6.21 2.34
C VAL A 170 -12.40 5.32 3.23
N ALA A 171 -13.56 4.91 2.71
CA ALA A 171 -14.49 4.05 3.42
C ALA A 171 -13.96 2.61 3.51
N THR A 172 -14.09 2.00 4.69
CA THR A 172 -13.70 0.60 4.93
C THR A 172 -14.82 -0.18 5.62
N TYR A 173 -14.79 -1.50 5.47
CA TYR A 173 -15.77 -2.41 6.08
C TYR A 173 -15.37 -2.89 7.49
N MET A 174 -14.18 -2.49 7.96
CA MET A 174 -13.60 -2.89 9.24
C MET A 174 -12.51 -1.90 9.65
N GLN A 175 -12.08 -1.98 10.92
CA GLN A 175 -10.97 -1.17 11.40
C GLN A 175 -9.71 -1.49 10.58
N THR A 176 -9.21 -0.48 9.88
CA THR A 176 -8.07 -0.58 8.97
C THR A 176 -7.26 0.69 9.11
N LEU A 177 -5.94 0.55 9.21
CA LEU A 177 -5.01 1.67 9.26
C LEU A 177 -3.97 1.48 8.15
N TYR A 178 -3.80 2.52 7.33
CA TYR A 178 -2.73 2.57 6.33
C TYR A 178 -2.18 3.99 6.29
N LEU A 179 -0.87 4.11 6.56
CA LEU A 179 -0.16 5.37 6.64
C LEU A 179 0.99 5.38 5.62
N ASP A 180 1.20 6.52 5.01
CA ASP A 180 2.44 6.86 4.30
C ASP A 180 3.19 7.88 5.16
N VAL A 181 4.43 7.55 5.56
CA VAL A 181 5.19 8.30 6.55
C VAL A 181 6.53 8.68 5.96
N VAL A 182 6.76 9.97 5.77
CA VAL A 182 8.08 10.49 5.44
C VAL A 182 8.73 11.04 6.71
N LEU A 183 9.93 10.58 7.02
CA LEU A 183 10.68 10.97 8.21
C LEU A 183 12.03 11.56 7.80
N GLN A 184 12.30 12.80 8.22
CA GLN A 184 13.56 13.47 7.92
C GLN A 184 14.73 12.83 8.68
N ALA A 185 15.95 12.92 8.12
CA ALA A 185 17.15 12.42 8.74
C ALA A 185 17.33 12.93 10.19
N GLY A 186 17.59 12.01 11.11
CA GLY A 186 17.75 12.26 12.54
C GLY A 186 16.45 12.48 13.31
N GLN A 187 15.29 12.46 12.66
CA GLN A 187 13.99 12.61 13.31
C GLN A 187 13.43 11.28 13.78
N GLU A 188 12.47 11.38 14.70
CA GLU A 188 11.79 10.26 15.30
C GLU A 188 10.29 10.42 15.21
N LEU A 189 9.58 9.30 15.11
CA LEU A 189 8.13 9.25 15.17
C LEU A 189 7.71 8.13 16.11
N ARG A 190 6.95 8.45 17.16
CA ARG A 190 6.26 7.43 17.95
C ARG A 190 4.97 7.07 17.24
N LEU A 191 4.83 5.80 16.85
CA LEU A 191 3.56 5.29 16.35
C LEU A 191 2.60 5.12 17.53
N THR A 192 1.43 5.75 17.46
CA THR A 192 0.36 5.59 18.47
C THR A 192 -0.88 4.99 17.82
N ASP A 193 -1.80 4.48 18.65
CA ASP A 193 -3.12 4.02 18.21
C ASP A 193 -3.08 2.92 17.13
N LEU A 194 -2.01 2.12 17.15
CA LEU A 194 -1.86 0.99 16.23
C LEU A 194 -2.95 -0.06 16.49
N PRO A 195 -3.50 -0.68 15.43
CA PRO A 195 -4.36 -1.85 15.57
C PRO A 195 -3.61 -3.04 16.18
N ALA A 196 -4.35 -4.06 16.62
CA ALA A 196 -3.79 -5.26 17.26
C ALA A 196 -2.75 -6.00 16.40
N GLU A 197 -2.85 -5.88 15.08
CA GLU A 197 -1.85 -6.35 14.13
C GLU A 197 -1.42 -5.19 13.24
N ALA A 198 -0.12 -4.94 13.18
CA ALA A 198 0.44 -3.89 12.35
C ALA A 198 1.74 -4.35 11.70
N ALA A 199 2.11 -3.72 10.59
CA ALA A 199 3.39 -3.93 9.95
C ALA A 199 4.00 -2.59 9.52
N ILE A 200 5.33 -2.53 9.54
CA ILE A 200 6.10 -1.41 9.01
C ILE A 200 6.91 -1.92 7.82
N TYR A 201 6.87 -1.18 6.72
CA TYR A 201 7.55 -1.53 5.49
C TYR A 201 8.26 -0.30 4.92
N PRO A 202 9.60 -0.24 4.96
CA PRO A 202 10.34 0.91 4.46
C PRO A 202 10.42 0.84 2.93
N ILE A 203 10.10 1.96 2.30
CA ILE A 203 10.16 2.19 0.86
C ILE A 203 11.53 2.73 0.47
N SER A 204 12.09 3.61 1.28
CA SER A 204 13.40 4.23 1.03
C SER A 204 14.07 4.71 2.32
N GLY A 205 15.37 4.99 2.21
CA GLY A 205 16.18 5.49 3.32
C GLY A 205 16.52 4.41 4.35
N ASP A 206 17.13 4.88 5.43
CA ASP A 206 17.63 4.05 6.52
C ASP A 206 16.73 4.27 7.75
N LEU A 207 15.88 3.28 8.04
CA LEU A 207 14.92 3.34 9.13
C LEU A 207 15.29 2.38 10.26
N GLU A 208 15.09 2.81 11.50
CA GLU A 208 15.19 1.97 12.70
C GLU A 208 13.83 1.89 13.39
N ILE A 209 13.51 0.71 13.93
CA ILE A 209 12.42 0.52 14.89
C ILE A 209 13.06 0.30 16.25
N GLU A 210 12.79 1.19 17.19
CA GLU A 210 13.51 1.36 18.46
C GLU A 210 15.01 1.59 18.20
N GLU A 211 15.80 0.53 18.26
CA GLU A 211 17.25 0.53 18.03
C GLU A 211 17.66 -0.50 16.97
N PHE A 212 16.69 -1.17 16.33
CA PHE A 212 16.92 -2.19 15.33
C PHE A 212 16.78 -1.60 13.93
N ALA A 213 17.85 -1.71 13.14
CA ALA A 213 17.82 -1.35 11.73
C ALA A 213 16.79 -2.20 10.97
N LEU A 214 15.92 -1.54 10.20
CA LEU A 214 14.95 -2.15 9.32
C LEU A 214 15.45 -2.05 7.89
N GLU A 215 15.93 -3.18 7.36
CA GLU A 215 16.43 -3.24 5.99
C GLU A 215 15.31 -2.97 4.98
N LEU A 216 15.64 -2.23 3.92
CA LEU A 216 14.81 -2.16 2.73
C LEU A 216 14.47 -3.56 2.23
N ASN A 217 13.28 -3.67 1.63
CA ASN A 217 12.72 -4.94 1.16
C ASN A 217 12.42 -5.97 2.28
N SER A 218 12.37 -5.55 3.54
CA SER A 218 11.87 -6.36 4.65
C SER A 218 10.65 -5.69 5.30
N MET A 219 9.67 -6.48 5.70
CA MET A 219 8.48 -6.01 6.43
C MET A 219 8.60 -6.44 7.89
N ALA A 220 8.51 -5.50 8.83
CA ALA A 220 8.48 -5.78 10.26
C ALA A 220 7.04 -5.96 10.73
N LEU A 221 6.70 -7.17 11.19
CA LEU A 221 5.41 -7.50 11.79
C LEU A 221 5.44 -7.17 13.28
N LEU A 222 4.59 -6.25 13.72
CA LEU A 222 4.47 -5.82 15.11
C LEU A 222 3.46 -6.70 15.86
N ASP A 223 3.88 -7.29 16.97
CA ASP A 223 2.97 -8.04 17.86
C ASP A 223 2.34 -7.11 18.90
N ALA A 224 1.26 -6.42 18.52
CA ALA A 224 0.55 -5.49 19.42
C ALA A 224 -0.49 -6.18 20.32
N ALA A 225 -0.52 -7.52 20.37
CA ALA A 225 -1.59 -8.27 21.05
C ALA A 225 -1.48 -8.31 22.59
N SER A 226 -0.34 -7.92 23.17
CA SER A 226 -0.08 -8.09 24.61
C SER A 226 0.24 -6.82 25.41
N THR A 227 0.47 -5.66 24.77
CA THR A 227 0.69 -4.36 25.42
C THR A 227 0.49 -3.27 24.36
N PRO A 228 -0.03 -2.06 24.69
CA PRO A 228 -0.02 -0.95 23.74
C PRO A 228 1.41 -0.70 23.27
N LEU A 229 1.73 -1.16 22.06
CA LEU A 229 3.02 -0.90 21.44
C LEU A 229 2.96 0.51 20.88
N THR A 230 3.82 1.39 21.40
CA THR A 230 4.08 2.69 20.80
C THR A 230 5.49 2.73 20.22
N PRO A 231 5.77 1.92 19.17
CA PRO A 231 7.12 1.74 18.71
C PRO A 231 7.67 3.07 18.20
N GLN A 232 8.92 3.35 18.53
CA GLN A 232 9.62 4.51 18.01
C GLN A 232 10.26 4.18 16.67
N LEU A 233 9.95 4.95 15.63
CA LEU A 233 10.71 4.98 14.40
C LEU A 233 11.80 6.05 14.51
N ARG A 234 12.98 5.77 13.95
CA ARG A 234 14.03 6.77 13.75
C ARG A 234 14.61 6.66 12.35
N ALA A 235 14.74 7.79 11.67
CA ALA A 235 15.38 7.89 10.38
C ALA A 235 16.86 8.26 10.54
N ARG A 236 17.78 7.49 9.95
CA ARG A 236 19.22 7.85 9.86
C ARG A 236 19.50 8.74 8.65
N THR A 237 18.77 8.51 7.57
CA THR A 237 18.68 9.33 6.35
C THR A 237 17.21 9.68 6.12
N ASP A 238 16.90 10.61 5.21
CA ASP A 238 15.50 10.85 4.83
C ASP A 238 14.87 9.52 4.38
N ALA A 239 13.79 9.11 5.04
CA ALA A 239 13.19 7.80 4.90
C ALA A 239 11.68 7.90 4.63
N ALA A 240 11.15 6.90 3.94
CA ALA A 240 9.72 6.73 3.66
C ALA A 240 9.32 5.27 3.82
#